data_AF-A0A350ITW9-F1
#
_entry.id   AF-A0A350ITW9-F1
#
_cell.length_a   1.000
_cell.length_b   1.000
_cell.length_c   1.000
_cell.angle_alpha   90.00
_cell.angle_beta   90.00
_cell.angle_gamma   90.00
#
_symmetry.space_group_name_H-M   'P 1'
#
loop_
_entity.id
_entity.type
_entity.pdbx_description
1 polymer ?
#
loop_
_entity_poly.entity_id
_entity_poly.type
_entity_poly.pdbx_seq_one_letter_code
_entity_poly.pdbx_strand_id
1 'polypeptide(L)'
;IEHLPDRTRRALGLDGEGGGVWGPDRAAARLVVGAALAPIVARTFRPPVTPGERIAIVRPTLDGVVGDAPMAELAEAWGAELWSYPHGHVSVLNAPGLNARVNDWLVTPHPGVAGTDGRGALAGTPRTTWAAT
;
A
#
# COMPACT_ATOMS: atom_id res chain seq x y z
N ILE A 1 8.06 -18.62 -9.29
CA ILE A 1 7.80 -19.79 -8.40
C ILE A 1 8.41 -21.07 -8.98
N GLU A 2 8.34 -21.29 -10.29
CA GLU A 2 8.82 -22.52 -10.94
C GLU A 2 10.35 -22.74 -10.93
N HIS A 3 11.15 -21.69 -10.73
CA HIS A 3 12.62 -21.77 -10.76
C HIS A 3 13.29 -21.86 -9.38
N LEU A 4 12.53 -22.13 -8.31
CA LEU A 4 13.10 -22.24 -6.96
C LEU A 4 13.76 -23.60 -6.74
N PRO A 5 14.94 -23.67 -6.09
CA PRO A 5 15.56 -24.93 -5.70
C PRO A 5 14.68 -25.78 -4.78
N ASP A 6 14.70 -27.09 -4.95
CA ASP A 6 13.83 -28.05 -4.24
C ASP A 6 13.90 -27.95 -2.71
N ARG A 7 15.08 -27.64 -2.15
CA ARG A 7 15.23 -27.47 -0.70
C ARG A 7 14.47 -26.25 -0.19
N THR A 8 14.47 -25.16 -0.95
CA THR A 8 13.75 -23.92 -0.64
C THR A 8 12.25 -24.13 -0.79
N ARG A 9 11.83 -24.87 -1.82
CA ARG A 9 10.43 -25.25 -2.00
C ARG A 9 9.90 -26.12 -0.85
N ARG A 10 10.68 -27.11 -0.40
CA ARG A 10 10.37 -27.93 0.80
C ARG A 10 10.26 -27.08 2.06
N ALA A 11 11.22 -26.21 2.33
CA ALA A 11 11.20 -25.35 3.52
C ALA A 11 9.97 -24.42 3.56
N LEU A 12 9.51 -23.96 2.39
CA LEU A 12 8.32 -23.12 2.24
C LEU A 12 7.01 -23.92 2.12
N GLY A 13 7.05 -25.26 2.12
CA GLY A 13 5.86 -26.11 1.97
C GLY A 13 5.23 -26.07 0.57
N LEU A 14 6.00 -25.72 -0.45
CA LEU A 14 5.57 -25.63 -1.85
C LEU A 14 5.70 -26.95 -2.62
N ASP A 15 6.21 -28.00 -1.97
CA ASP A 15 6.27 -29.37 -2.51
C ASP A 15 5.13 -30.18 -1.91
N GLY A 16 4.22 -30.68 -2.77
CA GLY A 16 2.96 -31.31 -2.35
C GLY A 16 3.10 -32.59 -1.51
N GLU A 17 4.30 -33.14 -1.38
CA GLU A 17 4.56 -34.34 -0.57
C GLU A 17 5.21 -34.05 0.79
N GLY A 18 5.81 -32.87 0.94
CA GLY A 18 6.40 -32.42 2.19
C GLY A 18 5.49 -31.35 2.77
N GLY A 19 4.59 -31.74 3.67
CA GLY A 19 3.85 -30.79 4.49
C GLY A 19 4.87 -29.93 5.24
N GLY A 20 5.23 -28.78 4.67
CA GLY A 20 6.14 -27.83 5.27
C GLY A 20 5.57 -27.31 6.59
N VAL A 21 6.03 -26.15 7.06
CA VAL A 21 5.50 -25.56 8.31
C VAL A 21 3.96 -25.44 8.34
N TRP A 22 3.32 -25.50 7.17
CA TRP A 22 1.88 -25.34 6.97
C TRP A 22 1.09 -26.63 6.63
N GLY A 23 1.73 -27.80 6.62
CA GLY A 23 1.06 -29.10 6.40
C GLY A 23 0.73 -29.43 4.92
N PRO A 24 0.11 -30.61 4.65
CA PRO A 24 -0.13 -31.11 3.30
C PRO A 24 -1.32 -30.46 2.58
N ASP A 25 -2.25 -29.85 3.32
CA ASP A 25 -3.43 -29.20 2.76
C ASP A 25 -3.18 -27.70 2.47
N ARG A 26 -2.92 -27.40 1.20
CA ARG A 26 -2.70 -26.02 0.74
C ARG A 26 -3.92 -25.12 0.88
N ALA A 27 -5.13 -25.67 0.80
CA ALA A 27 -6.35 -24.87 0.92
C ALA A 27 -6.54 -24.43 2.37
N ALA A 28 -6.35 -25.35 3.32
CA ALA A 28 -6.34 -25.04 4.74
C ALA A 28 -5.24 -24.03 5.11
N ALA A 29 -4.01 -24.22 4.61
CA ALA A 29 -2.91 -23.29 4.83
C ALA A 29 -3.22 -21.87 4.33
N ARG A 30 -3.83 -21.75 3.14
CA ARG A 30 -4.28 -20.46 2.58
C ARG A 30 -5.33 -19.78 3.45
N LEU A 31 -6.27 -20.53 4.03
CA LEU A 31 -7.28 -19.98 4.93
C LEU A 31 -6.66 -19.48 6.24
N VAL A 32 -5.71 -20.23 6.81
CA VAL A 32 -4.98 -19.82 8.03
C VAL A 32 -4.15 -18.57 7.78
N VAL A 33 -3.40 -18.52 6.69
CA VAL A 33 -2.63 -17.33 6.30
C VAL A 33 -3.57 -16.15 6.02
N GLY A 34 -4.69 -16.37 5.33
CA GLY A 34 -5.70 -15.34 5.09
C GLY A 34 -6.33 -14.80 6.38
N ALA A 35 -6.56 -15.66 7.38
CA ALA A 35 -7.06 -15.28 8.70
C ALA A 35 -5.99 -14.55 9.54
N ALA A 36 -4.74 -15.03 9.50
CA ALA A 36 -3.62 -14.43 10.23
C ALA A 36 -3.21 -13.07 9.64
N LEU A 37 -3.32 -12.91 8.32
CA LEU A 37 -3.11 -11.64 7.63
C LEU A 37 -4.37 -10.77 7.65
N ALA A 38 -5.53 -11.28 8.08
CA ALA A 38 -6.77 -10.51 8.16
C ALA A 38 -6.60 -9.14 8.86
N PRO A 39 -5.85 -9.00 9.98
CA PRO A 39 -5.60 -7.70 10.61
C PRO A 39 -4.79 -6.70 9.76
N ILE A 40 -4.11 -7.17 8.70
CA ILE A 40 -3.29 -6.39 7.77
C ILE A 40 -4.04 -6.18 6.43
N VAL A 41 -5.25 -6.74 6.27
CA VAL A 41 -6.08 -6.50 5.07
C VAL A 41 -6.74 -5.13 5.19
N ALA A 42 -6.76 -4.37 4.08
CA ALA A 42 -7.34 -3.03 3.95
C ALA A 42 -8.68 -2.86 4.70
N ARG A 43 -9.57 -3.84 4.57
CA ARG A 43 -10.91 -3.90 5.19
C ARG A 43 -10.94 -3.92 6.73
N THR A 44 -9.81 -4.18 7.37
CA THR A 44 -9.70 -4.37 8.82
C THR A 44 -8.97 -3.22 9.49
N PHE A 45 -8.42 -2.28 8.71
CA PHE A 45 -7.95 -1.03 9.25
C PHE A 45 -9.15 -0.22 9.72
N ARG A 46 -9.17 0.10 11.01
CA ARG A 46 -10.07 1.14 11.52
C ARG A 46 -9.79 2.42 10.72
N PRO A 47 -10.82 3.26 10.47
CA PRO A 47 -10.60 4.57 9.92
C PRO A 47 -9.46 5.27 10.69
N PRO A 48 -8.49 5.86 9.98
CA PRO A 48 -7.36 6.51 10.62
C PRO A 48 -7.87 7.66 11.50
N VAL A 49 -7.19 7.89 12.62
CA VAL A 49 -7.43 9.10 13.44
C VAL A 49 -7.08 10.36 12.63
N THR A 50 -6.14 10.22 11.70
CA THR A 50 -5.78 11.25 10.72
C THR A 50 -6.83 11.31 9.61
N PRO A 51 -7.38 12.50 9.28
CA PRO A 51 -8.28 12.66 8.14
C PRO A 51 -7.67 12.18 6.82
N GLY A 52 -8.48 11.59 5.94
CA GLY A 52 -8.05 11.01 4.66
C GLY A 52 -7.33 12.02 3.76
N GLU A 53 -7.79 13.27 3.75
CA GLU A 53 -7.17 14.37 3.00
C GLU A 53 -5.75 14.72 3.47
N ARG A 54 -5.32 14.19 4.63
CA ARG A 54 -3.96 14.29 5.16
C ARG A 54 -3.19 12.97 5.08
N ILE A 55 -3.61 12.06 4.21
CA ILE A 55 -2.94 10.78 3.97
C ILE A 55 -2.71 10.65 2.46
N ALA A 56 -1.46 10.39 2.10
CA ALA A 56 -1.08 9.93 0.76
C ALA A 56 -0.56 8.50 0.86
N ILE A 57 -1.07 7.63 -0.01
CA ILE A 57 -0.67 6.23 -0.14
C ILE A 57 0.19 6.09 -1.39
N VAL A 58 1.41 5.59 -1.22
CA VAL A 58 2.32 5.27 -2.33
C VAL A 58 2.10 3.81 -2.74
N ARG A 59 1.63 3.59 -3.97
CA ARG A 59 1.36 2.29 -4.58
C ARG A 59 2.47 1.89 -5.56
N PRO A 60 3.28 0.88 -5.24
CA PRO A 60 4.17 0.23 -6.20
C PRO A 60 3.38 -0.77 -7.05
N THR A 61 3.22 -0.51 -8.35
CA THR A 61 2.38 -1.35 -9.23
C THR A 61 3.03 -2.65 -9.67
N LEU A 62 4.31 -2.85 -9.36
CA LEU A 62 5.06 -4.09 -9.60
C LEU A 62 5.36 -4.82 -8.29
N ASP A 63 4.64 -4.50 -7.20
CA ASP A 63 4.79 -5.16 -5.91
C ASP A 63 4.24 -6.59 -5.95
N GLY A 64 5.14 -7.58 -5.90
CA GLY A 64 4.78 -9.00 -5.78
C GLY A 64 4.46 -9.49 -4.37
N VAL A 65 4.56 -8.63 -3.35
CA VAL A 65 4.32 -8.95 -1.94
C VAL A 65 2.89 -8.60 -1.53
N VAL A 66 2.50 -7.33 -1.68
CA VAL A 66 1.17 -6.85 -1.29
C VAL A 66 0.24 -6.76 -2.52
N GLY A 67 0.75 -6.26 -3.65
CA GLY A 67 -0.01 -6.09 -4.89
C GLY A 67 -0.93 -4.86 -4.91
N ASP A 68 -1.56 -4.64 -6.06
CA ASP A 68 -2.27 -3.38 -6.37
C ASP A 68 -3.61 -3.22 -5.65
N ALA A 69 -4.38 -4.31 -5.55
CA ALA A 69 -5.76 -4.28 -5.07
C ALA A 69 -5.86 -3.81 -3.60
N PRO A 70 -5.06 -4.33 -2.65
CA PRO A 70 -5.12 -3.88 -1.25
C PRO A 70 -4.80 -2.39 -1.08
N MET A 71 -3.89 -1.85 -1.89
CA MET A 71 -3.50 -0.43 -1.83
C MET A 71 -4.62 0.48 -2.36
N ALA A 72 -5.34 0.04 -3.39
CA ALA A 72 -6.51 0.76 -3.92
C ALA A 72 -7.69 0.73 -2.94
N GLU A 73 -8.00 -0.44 -2.37
CA GLU A 73 -9.03 -0.59 -1.34
C GLU A 73 -8.75 0.28 -0.12
N LEU A 74 -7.49 0.37 0.30
CA LEU A 74 -7.07 1.19 1.43
C LEU A 74 -7.27 2.68 1.16
N ALA A 75 -6.90 3.15 -0.03
CA ALA A 75 -7.08 4.54 -0.43
C ALA A 75 -8.55 4.94 -0.48
N GLU A 76 -9.40 4.07 -1.03
CA GLU A 76 -10.85 4.28 -1.06
C GLU A 76 -11.43 4.30 0.35
N ALA A 77 -11.10 3.31 1.18
CA ALA A 77 -11.62 3.20 2.54
C ALA A 77 -11.24 4.39 3.43
N TRP A 78 -10.06 4.98 3.20
CA TRP A 78 -9.58 6.13 3.96
C TRP A 78 -9.89 7.48 3.32
N GLY A 79 -10.38 7.53 2.09
CA GLY A 79 -10.51 8.78 1.33
C GLY A 79 -9.16 9.46 1.09
N ALA A 80 -8.09 8.66 0.96
CA ALA A 80 -6.71 9.11 0.84
C ALA A 80 -6.28 9.29 -0.62
N GLU A 81 -5.29 10.15 -0.86
CA GLU A 81 -4.69 10.28 -2.19
C GLU A 81 -3.85 9.04 -2.52
N LEU A 82 -3.94 8.53 -3.75
CA LEU A 82 -3.21 7.33 -4.20
C LEU A 82 -2.19 7.67 -5.30
N TRP A 83 -0.91 7.45 -5.03
CA TRP A 83 0.18 7.72 -5.98
C TRP A 83 0.74 6.43 -6.54
N SER A 84 0.75 6.29 -7.86
CA SER A 84 1.17 5.05 -8.51
C SER A 84 2.56 5.17 -9.11
N TYR A 85 3.39 4.16 -8.88
CA TYR A 85 4.74 4.09 -9.40
C TYR A 85 5.01 2.70 -9.96
N PRO A 86 5.63 2.57 -11.16
CA PRO A 86 5.96 1.27 -11.78
C PRO A 86 7.20 0.64 -11.14
N HIS A 87 7.14 0.39 -9.84
CA HIS A 87 8.23 -0.09 -9.00
C HIS A 87 7.75 -1.26 -8.13
N GLY A 88 8.70 -2.02 -7.59
CA GLY A 88 8.43 -3.10 -6.64
C GLY A 88 8.43 -2.61 -5.20
N HIS A 89 8.10 -3.51 -4.26
CA HIS A 89 7.86 -3.22 -2.84
C HIS A 89 8.85 -2.24 -2.20
N VAL A 90 10.16 -2.52 -2.36
CA VAL A 90 11.22 -1.70 -1.76
C VAL A 90 11.77 -0.67 -2.75
N SER A 91 11.81 -0.99 -4.05
CA SER A 91 12.42 -0.11 -5.05
C SER A 91 11.62 1.18 -5.27
N VAL A 92 10.34 1.22 -4.91
CA VAL A 92 9.51 2.43 -4.94
C VAL A 92 10.09 3.57 -4.11
N LEU A 93 10.82 3.28 -3.03
CA LEU A 93 11.41 4.30 -2.16
C LEU A 93 12.46 5.15 -2.87
N ASN A 94 12.99 4.66 -3.99
CA ASN A 94 13.94 5.36 -4.85
C ASN A 94 13.29 5.84 -6.16
N ALA A 95 11.96 5.81 -6.26
CA ALA A 95 11.27 6.22 -7.47
C ALA A 95 11.61 7.69 -7.80
N PRO A 96 12.00 7.99 -9.05
CA PRO A 96 12.31 9.35 -9.46
C PRO A 96 11.15 10.31 -9.12
N GLY A 97 11.48 11.44 -8.49
CA GLY A 97 10.51 12.48 -8.14
C GLY A 97 9.63 12.18 -6.92
N LEU A 98 9.65 10.96 -6.34
CA LEU A 98 8.87 10.65 -5.14
C LEU A 98 9.21 11.58 -3.98
N ASN A 99 10.50 11.75 -3.68
CA ASN A 99 10.93 12.64 -2.59
C ASN A 99 10.52 14.09 -2.81
N ALA A 100 10.59 14.59 -4.05
CA ALA A 100 10.14 15.95 -4.38
C ALA A 100 8.62 16.09 -4.17
N ARG A 101 7.84 15.11 -4.63
CA ARG A 101 6.38 15.08 -4.43
C ARG A 101 5.99 14.99 -2.96
N VAL A 102 6.67 14.16 -2.18
CA VAL A 102 6.44 14.05 -0.73
C VAL A 102 6.69 15.40 -0.05
N ASN A 103 7.81 16.05 -0.35
CA ASN A 103 8.13 17.34 0.23
C ASN A 103 7.09 18.41 -0.13
N ASP A 104 6.71 18.50 -1.41
CA ASP A 104 5.69 19.43 -1.89
C ASP A 104 4.32 19.19 -1.24
N TRP A 105 3.93 17.92 -1.11
CA TRP A 105 2.66 17.54 -0.48
C TRP A 105 2.64 17.90 1.01
N LEU A 106 3.73 17.65 1.75
CA LEU A 106 3.82 17.95 3.18
C LEU A 106 3.75 19.45 3.50
N VAL A 107 4.18 20.32 2.59
CA VAL A 107 4.14 21.78 2.78
C VAL A 107 2.90 22.43 2.16
N THR A 108 2.12 21.67 1.38
CA THR A 108 0.89 22.15 0.75
C THR A 108 -0.25 22.12 1.76
N PRO A 109 -0.99 23.22 1.97
CA PRO A 109 -2.17 23.22 2.82
C PRO A 109 -3.25 22.29 2.29
N HIS A 110 -3.72 21.35 3.11
CA HIS A 110 -4.84 20.48 2.75
C HIS A 110 -6.18 21.12 3.19
N PRO A 111 -7.11 21.44 2.27
CA PRO A 111 -8.40 22.02 2.61
C PRO A 111 -9.24 21.03 3.41
N GLY A 112 -9.73 21.45 4.58
CA GLY A 112 -10.36 20.59 5.60
C GLY A 112 -9.89 20.91 7.01
N VAL A 113 -8.77 21.64 7.13
CA VAL A 113 -8.17 22.09 8.39
C VAL A 113 -8.59 23.52 8.72
N ALA A 114 -9.89 23.80 8.77
CA ALA A 114 -10.38 25.03 9.39
C ALA A 114 -10.75 24.72 10.85
N GLY A 115 -9.72 24.67 11.70
CA GLY A 115 -9.85 24.50 13.15
C GLY A 115 -8.75 25.27 13.87
N THR A 116 -9.06 26.54 14.16
CA THR A 116 -8.37 27.46 15.09
C THR A 116 -6.89 27.73 14.85
N ASP A 117 -6.55 28.45 13.79
CA ASP A 117 -5.62 29.57 13.92
C ASP A 117 -6.01 30.63 12.89
N GLY A 118 -6.45 31.78 13.41
CA GLY A 118 -6.98 32.87 12.61
C GLY A 118 -5.89 33.47 11.72
N ARG A 119 -5.92 33.17 10.43
CA ARG A 119 -5.54 34.09 9.35
C ARG A 119 -5.92 33.53 7.98
N GLY A 120 -6.98 34.12 7.41
CA GLY A 120 -7.10 34.45 6.00
C GLY A 120 -6.93 33.33 4.99
N ALA A 121 -8.06 32.83 4.50
CA ALA A 121 -8.16 32.10 3.24
C ALA A 121 -7.46 32.86 2.10
N LEU A 122 -6.59 32.17 1.37
CA LEU A 122 -6.25 32.53 0.00
C LEU A 122 -6.53 31.32 -0.87
N ALA A 123 -7.56 31.46 -1.71
CA ALA A 123 -7.98 30.48 -2.69
C ALA A 123 -6.83 30.20 -3.67
N GLY A 124 -6.26 29.00 -3.58
CA GLY A 124 -5.28 28.47 -4.52
C GLY A 124 -5.94 27.50 -5.49
N THR A 125 -6.02 27.89 -6.76
CA THR A 125 -6.49 27.10 -7.90
C THR A 125 -5.85 25.70 -7.98
N PRO A 126 -6.58 24.61 -8.25
CA PRO A 126 -5.98 23.30 -8.44
C PRO A 126 -5.42 23.16 -9.85
N ARG A 127 -4.10 23.02 -9.98
CA ARG A 127 -3.45 22.42 -11.15
C ARG A 127 -2.24 21.62 -10.69
N THR A 128 -2.24 20.31 -10.93
CA THR A 128 -1.42 19.67 -11.98
C THR A 128 -1.65 18.16 -11.92
N THR A 129 -2.12 17.57 -13.02
CA THR A 129 -2.22 16.13 -13.20
C THR A 129 -0.82 15.58 -13.45
N TRP A 130 -0.28 14.82 -12.50
CA TRP A 130 0.97 14.09 -12.71
C TRP A 130 0.65 12.81 -13.50
N ALA A 131 0.84 12.86 -14.81
CA ALA A 131 0.97 11.67 -15.64
C ALA A 131 2.39 11.12 -15.42
N ALA A 132 2.48 9.91 -14.86
CA ALA A 132 3.73 9.16 -14.77
C ALA A 132 3.98 8.50 -16.14
N THR A 133 5.15 8.79 -16.72
CA THR A 133 5.74 8.06 -17.85
C THR A 133 6.63 6.95 -17.33
#